data_AF-T0TMR1-F1
#
_entry.id   AF-T0TMR1-F1
#
_cell.length_a   1.000
_cell.length_b   1.000
_cell.length_c   1.000
_cell.angle_alpha   90.00
_cell.angle_beta   90.00
_cell.angle_gamma   90.00
#
_symmetry.space_group_name_H-M   'P 1'
#
loop_
_entity.id
_entity.type
_entity.pdbx_description
1 polymer ?
#
loop_
_entity_poly.entity_id
_entity_poly.type
_entity_poly.pdbx_seq_one_letter_code
_entity_poly.pdbx_strand_id
1 'polypeptide(L)' 'MEVMIETCCGIDVHQKSIVCCILDGPLDTNKPKKIQKNLVQQL' A
#
# COMPACT_ATOMS: atom_id res chain seq x y z
N MET A 1 -0.58 -21.75 3.30
CA MET A 1 -1.74 -20.98 2.82
C MET A 1 -1.33 -19.53 2.81
N GLU A 2 -1.28 -18.90 1.64
CA GLU A 2 -1.02 -17.46 1.57
C GLU A 2 -2.27 -16.73 2.09
N VAL A 3 -2.08 -15.89 3.11
CA VAL A 3 -3.16 -15.08 3.68
C VAL A 3 -3.29 -13.82 2.85
N MET A 4 -4.35 -13.73 2.05
CA MET A 4 -4.70 -12.52 1.30
C MET A 4 -5.57 -11.62 2.18
N ILE A 5 -5.17 -10.36 2.32
CA ILE A 5 -5.96 -9.34 3.04
C ILE A 5 -6.59 -8.43 1.99
N GLU A 6 -7.92 -8.36 1.96
CA GLU A 6 -8.62 -7.40 1.11
C GLU A 6 -8.38 -5.98 1.64
N THR A 7 -7.80 -5.12 0.81
CA THR A 7 -7.50 -3.73 1.15
C THR A 7 -7.79 -2.80 -0.03
N CYS A 8 -8.14 -1.56 0.27
CA CYS A 8 -8.20 -0.49 -0.73
C CYS A 8 -6.80 0.11 -0.94
N CYS A 9 -6.37 0.25 -2.19
CA CYS A 9 -5.12 0.91 -2.52
C CYS A 9 -5.20 1.68 -3.84
N GLY A 10 -4.43 2.76 -3.96
CA GLY A 10 -4.13 3.41 -5.23
C GLY A 10 -2.93 2.72 -5.87
N ILE A 11 -3.04 2.31 -7.13
CA ILE A 11 -1.98 1.62 -7.86
C ILE A 11 -1.51 2.50 -9.01
N ASP A 12 -0.20 2.69 -9.11
CA ASP A 12 0.49 3.32 -10.23
C ASP A 12 1.42 2.31 -10.89
N VAL A 13 1.17 2.04 -12.17
CA VAL A 13 1.90 1.05 -12.95
C VAL A 13 2.73 1.75 -14.00
N HIS A 14 4.04 1.62 -13.88
CA HIS A 14 5.01 2.05 -14.88
C HIS A 14 5.72 0.82 -15.47
N GLN A 15 6.29 0.94 -16.68
CA GLN A 15 6.91 -0.19 -17.39
C GLN A 15 8.01 -0.92 -16.60
N LYS A 16 8.62 -0.25 -15.60
CA LYS A 16 9.72 -0.78 -14.78
C LYS A 16 9.35 -1.00 -13.31
N SER A 17 8.18 -0.55 -12.87
CA SER A 17 7.82 -0.52 -11.45
C SER A 17 6.32 -0.46 -11.23
N ILE A 18 5.85 -1.14 -10.19
CA ILE A 18 4.52 -0.96 -9.64
C ILE A 18 4.68 -0.28 -8.29
N VAL A 19 4.00 0.84 -8.10
CA VAL A 19 3.94 1.57 -6.83
C VAL A 19 2.50 1.51 -6.34
N CYS A 20 2.29 1.22 -5.07
CA CYS A 20 0.96 1.29 -4.47
C CYS A 20 0.99 2.12 -3.18
N CYS A 21 -0.12 2.82 -2.93
CA CYS A 21 -0.41 3.40 -1.63
C CYS A 21 -1.62 2.68 -1.03
N ILE A 22 -1.45 2.09 0.15
CA ILE A 22 -2.53 1.46 0.89
C ILE A 22 -3.20 2.52 1.75
N LEU A 23 -4.53 2.55 1.75
CA LEU A 23 -5.26 3.34 2.72
C LEU A 23 -5.24 2.59 4.06
N ASP A 24 -4.40 3.06 4.98
CA ASP A 24 -4.23 2.49 6.31
C ASP A 24 -4.76 3.45 7.38
N GLY A 25 -5.79 3.02 8.11
CA GLY A 25 -6.48 3.80 9.13
C GLY A 25 -7.76 4.50 8.65
N PRO A 26 -8.48 5.15 9.58
CA PRO A 26 -9.78 5.76 9.29
C PRO A 26 -9.64 7.08 8.49
N LEU A 27 -10.69 7.42 7.73
CA LEU A 27 -10.73 8.49 6.71
C LEU A 27 -10.90 9.93 7.27
N ASP A 28 -10.70 10.09 8.56
CA ASP A 28 -10.88 11.32 9.34
C ASP A 28 -9.79 12.37 9.09
N THR A 29 -8.72 12.01 8.38
CA THR A 29 -7.66 12.94 7.97
C THR A 29 -7.32 12.78 6.49
N ASN A 30 -7.19 13.92 5.80
CA ASN A 30 -6.76 13.96 4.40
C ASN A 30 -5.23 13.92 4.22
N LYS A 31 -4.46 13.87 5.33
CA LYS A 31 -3.00 13.83 5.28
C LYS A 31 -2.53 12.38 5.20
N PRO A 32 -2.00 11.92 4.05
CA PRO A 32 -1.46 10.58 3.95
C PRO A 32 -0.24 10.43 4.87
N LYS A 33 -0.20 9.37 5.67
CA LYS A 33 1.03 8.95 6.35
C LYS A 33 1.93 8.32 5.30
N LYS A 34 3.00 9.02 4.92
CA LYS A 34 4.00 8.49 3.99
C LYS A 34 4.84 7.43 4.70
N ILE A 35 4.40 6.18 4.65
CA ILE A 35 5.16 5.04 5.14
C ILE A 35 5.70 4.31 3.92
N GLN A 36 7.02 4.32 3.73
CA GLN A 36 7.66 3.48 2.73
C GLN A 36 7.93 2.12 3.35
N LYS A 37 7.13 1.12 2.99
CA LYS A 37 7.40 -0.28 3.35
C LYS A 37 7.97 -0.99 2.12
N ASN A 38 9.17 -1.56 2.26
CA ASN A 38 9.66 -2.52 1.29
C ASN A 38 8.93 -3.85 1.55
N LEU A 39 8.00 -4.21 0.68
CA LEU A 39 7.18 -5.43 0.82
C LEU A 39 8.04 -6.72 0.83
N VAL A 40 9.32 -6.64 0.46
CA VAL A 40 10.27 -7.77 0.49
C VAL A 40 10.89 -8.03 1.88
N GLN A 41 10.77 -7.10 2.84
CA GLN A 41 11.42 -7.21 4.16
C GLN A 41 10.46 -7.43 5.34
N GLN A 42 9.19 -7.76 5.09
CA GLN A 42 8.22 -8.04 6.16
C GLN A 42 7.64 -9.46 6.10
N LEU A 43 8.31 -10.38 5.40
CA LEU A 43 8.05 -11.82 5.46
C LEU A 43 9.04 -12.51 6.39
#